data_AF-A0A2A9HJR3-F1
#
_entry.id   AF-A0A2A9HJR3-F1
#
_cell.length_a   1.000
_cell.length_b   1.000
_cell.length_c   1.000
_cell.angle_alpha   90.00
_cell.angle_beta   90.00
_cell.angle_gamma   90.00
#
_symmetry.space_group_name_H-M   'P 1'
#
loop_
_entity.id
_entity.type
_entity.pdbx_description
1 polymer ?
#
loop_
_entity_poly.entity_id
_entity_poly.type
_entity_poly.pdbx_seq_one_letter_code
_entity_poly.pdbx_strand_id
1 'polypeptide(L)' 'MEPRSLGLLVVIVGVALVVIGALVAIGAFSWFGRLPGDIRIESGNTRVYIPITTMVLLSVVLSLLAAIFRRFQ' A
#
# COMPACT_ATOMS: atom_id res chain seq x y z
N MET A 1 11.04 0.23 -26.17
CA MET A 1 10.22 -0.88 -25.64
C MET A 1 9.41 -1.43 -26.80
N GLU A 2 9.45 -2.73 -27.06
CA GLU A 2 8.66 -3.37 -28.11
C GLU A 2 7.15 -3.05 -27.92
N PRO A 3 6.36 -2.77 -28.97
CA PRO A 3 4.94 -2.43 -28.84
C PRO A 3 4.14 -3.47 -28.02
N ARG A 4 4.53 -4.74 -28.13
CA ARG A 4 3.99 -5.86 -27.33
C ARG A 4 4.26 -5.70 -25.83
N SER A 5 5.44 -5.22 -25.45
CA SER A 5 5.79 -4.98 -24.05
C SER A 5 4.99 -3.83 -23.44
N LEU A 6 4.67 -2.79 -24.24
CA LEU A 6 3.78 -1.71 -23.83
C LEU A 6 2.34 -2.20 -23.63
N GLY A 7 1.83 -3.03 -24.55
CA GLY A 7 0.49 -3.64 -24.41
C GLY A 7 0.35 -4.49 -23.15
N LEU A 8 1.36 -5.33 -22.86
CA LEU A 8 1.39 -6.12 -21.62
C LEU A 8 1.46 -5.24 -20.37
N LEU A 9 2.24 -4.15 -20.40
CA LEU A 9 2.31 -3.21 -19.28
C LEU A 9 0.95 -2.57 -18.99
N VAL A 10 0.22 -2.16 -20.03
CA VAL A 10 -1.15 -1.61 -19.88
C VAL A 10 -2.09 -2.63 -19.26
N VAL A 11 -2.04 -3.89 -19.70
CA VAL A 11 -2.86 -4.97 -19.13
C VAL A 11 -2.52 -5.20 -17.66
N ILE A 12 -1.23 -5.29 -17.31
CA ILE A 12 -0.78 -5.49 -15.92
C ILE A 12 -1.25 -4.35 -15.03
N VAL A 13 -1.09 -3.09 -15.46
CA VAL A 13 -1.53 -1.92 -14.70
C VAL A 13 -3.05 -1.92 -14.54
N GLY A 14 -3.81 -2.24 -15.59
CA GLY A 14 -5.27 -2.33 -15.53
C GLY A 14 -5.74 -3.38 -14.52
N VAL A 15 -5.16 -4.58 -14.54
CA VAL A 15 -5.47 -5.63 -13.57
C VAL A 15 -5.10 -5.19 -12.14
N ALA A 16 -3.93 -4.58 -11.96
CA ALA A 16 -3.51 -4.07 -10.65
C ALA A 16 -4.51 -3.04 -10.09
N LEU A 17 -4.98 -2.11 -10.92
CA LEU A 17 -5.99 -1.13 -10.51
C LEU A 17 -7.32 -1.77 -10.11
N VAL A 18 -7.79 -2.78 -10.85
CA VAL A 18 -9.02 -3.51 -10.51
C VAL A 18 -8.88 -4.20 -9.15
N VAL A 19 -7.74 -4.87 -8.90
CA VAL A 19 -7.47 -5.53 -7.63
C VAL A 19 -7.42 -4.52 -6.48
N ILE A 20 -6.69 -3.42 -6.65
CA ILE A 20 -6.63 -2.34 -5.65
C ILE A 20 -8.03 -1.77 -5.38
N GLY A 21 -8.80 -1.48 -6.43
CA GLY A 21 -10.16 -0.97 -6.31
C GLY A 21 -11.09 -1.92 -5.56
N ALA A 22 -11.02 -3.22 -5.85
CA ALA A 22 -11.79 -4.25 -5.14
C ALA A 22 -11.41 -4.34 -3.66
N LEU A 23 -10.11 -4.31 -3.34
CA LEU A 23 -9.60 -4.28 -1.96
C LEU A 23 -10.11 -3.05 -1.21
N VAL A 24 -10.11 -1.88 -1.85
CA VAL A 24 -10.67 -0.65 -1.26
C VAL A 24 -12.18 -0.80 -1.05
N ALA A 25 -12.91 -1.34 -2.03
CA ALA A 25 -14.37 -1.48 -1.97
C ALA A 25 -14.83 -2.39 -0.82
N ILE A 26 -14.09 -3.45 -0.50
CA ILE A 26 -14.39 -4.34 0.63
C ILE A 26 -13.87 -3.80 1.98
N GLY A 27 -13.28 -2.60 2.00
CA GLY A 27 -12.73 -2.02 3.21
C GLY A 27 -11.43 -2.67 3.69
N ALA A 28 -10.68 -3.32 2.79
CA ALA A 28 -9.44 -4.03 3.14
C ALA A 28 -8.33 -3.08 3.64
N PHE A 29 -8.49 -1.76 3.56
CA PHE A 29 -7.57 -0.77 4.13
C PHE A 29 -8.17 -0.02 5.33
N SER A 30 -9.33 -0.42 5.84
CA SER A 30 -9.98 0.24 6.99
C SER A 30 -9.19 0.12 8.31
N TRP A 31 -8.24 -0.81 8.37
CA TRP A 31 -7.29 -0.98 9.49
C TRP A 31 -6.04 -0.10 9.35
N PHE A 32 -5.77 0.45 8.17
CA PHE A 32 -4.58 1.27 7.91
C PHE A 32 -4.68 2.60 8.69
N GLY A 33 -3.72 2.88 9.57
CA GLY A 33 -3.79 4.03 10.49
C GLY A 33 -4.64 3.81 11.74
N ARG A 34 -5.09 2.57 12.00
CA ARG A 34 -5.80 2.15 13.23
C ARG A 34 -5.06 1.08 14.03
N LEU A 35 -3.76 0.90 13.76
CA LEU A 35 -2.96 -0.06 14.50
C LEU A 35 -2.63 0.49 15.90
N PRO A 36 -2.47 -0.38 16.92
CA PRO A 36 -1.98 0.06 18.22
C PRO A 36 -0.63 0.78 18.05
N GLY A 37 -0.55 2.01 18.57
CA GLY A 37 0.60 2.91 18.40
C GLY A 37 0.44 3.97 17.30
N ASP A 38 -0.59 3.89 16.44
CA ASP A 38 -0.98 5.01 15.59
C ASP A 38 -1.68 6.09 16.46
N ILE A 39 -1.20 7.33 16.38
CA ILE A 39 -1.72 8.43 17.21
C ILE A 39 -2.82 9.16 16.43
N ARG A 40 -3.99 9.26 17.04
CA ARG A 40 -5.14 9.99 16.51
C ARG A 40 -5.51 11.09 17.49
N ILE A 41 -5.32 12.33 17.08
CA ILE A 41 -5.72 13.50 17.86
C ILE A 41 -6.90 14.12 17.14
N GLU A 42 -8.09 13.94 17.71
CA GLU A 42 -9.33 14.57 17.23
C GLU A 42 -9.70 15.68 18.21
N SER A 43 -9.64 16.94 17.76
CA SER A 43 -10.01 18.10 18.56
C SER A 43 -10.94 19.00 17.76
N GLY A 44 -12.23 19.01 18.11
CA GLY A 44 -13.25 19.80 17.44
C GLY A 44 -13.28 19.54 15.93
N ASN A 45 -12.93 20.56 15.14
CA ASN A 45 -12.88 20.50 13.68
C ASN A 45 -11.53 20.03 13.10
N THR A 46 -10.53 19.75 13.95
CA THR A 46 -9.19 19.35 13.54
C THR A 46 -8.97 17.87 13.84
N ARG A 47 -8.52 17.12 12.84
CA ARG A 47 -8.15 15.70 12.98
C ARG A 47 -6.72 15.51 12.50
N VAL A 48 -5.84 15.13 13.41
CA VAL A 48 -4.43 14.83 13.12
C VAL A 48 -4.23 13.32 13.25
N TYR A 49 -3.67 12.72 12.21
CA TYR A 49 -3.39 11.29 12.14
C TYR A 49 -1.87 11.10 12.00
N ILE A 50 -1.27 10.35 12.92
CA ILE A 50 0.16 10.03 12.89
C ILE A 50 0.29 8.50 12.87
N PRO A 51 0.35 7.88 11.69
CA PRO A 51 0.32 6.43 11.53
C PRO A 51 1.71 5.80 11.71
N ILE A 52 2.31 5.94 12.90
CA ILE A 52 3.69 5.52 13.17
C ILE A 52 3.87 4.02 12.97
N THR A 53 3.02 3.21 13.61
CA THR A 53 3.10 1.75 13.55
C THR A 53 2.87 1.26 12.13
N THR A 54 1.87 1.84 11.46
CA THR A 54 1.58 1.51 10.06
C THR A 54 2.78 1.80 9.15
N MET A 55 3.46 2.94 9.30
CA MET A 55 4.63 3.29 8.48
C MET A 55 5.83 2.37 8.75
N VAL A 56 6.08 2.02 10.01
CA VAL A 56 7.14 1.07 10.37
C VAL A 56 6.86 -0.30 9.76
N LEU A 57 5.64 -0.81 9.90
CA LEU A 57 5.25 -2.10 9.33
C LEU A 57 5.42 -2.10 7.80
N LEU A 58 4.95 -1.05 7.13
CA LEU A 58 5.10 -0.90 5.68
C LEU A 58 6.58 -0.88 5.26
N SER A 59 7.43 -0.16 5.99
CA SER A 59 8.87 -0.10 5.73
C SER A 59 9.54 -1.48 5.85
N VAL A 60 9.21 -2.24 6.89
CA VAL A 60 9.73 -3.61 7.09
C VAL A 60 9.30 -4.53 5.95
N VAL A 61 8.02 -4.50 5.56
CA VAL A 61 7.50 -5.31 4.45
C VAL A 61 8.21 -4.97 3.14
N LEU A 62 8.31 -3.69 2.79
CA LEU A 62 8.99 -3.25 1.57
C LEU A 62 10.48 -3.63 1.58
N SER A 63 11.15 -3.50 2.73
CA SER A 63 12.55 -3.88 2.89
C SER A 63 12.75 -5.39 2.70
N LEU A 64 11.85 -6.21 3.24
CA LEU A 64 11.89 -7.66 3.10
C LEU A 64 11.65 -8.08 1.65
N LEU A 65 10.65 -7.49 0.98
CA LEU A 65 10.41 -7.73 -0.45
C LEU A 65 11.63 -7.36 -1.28
N ALA A 66 12.23 -6.18 -1.05
CA ALA A 66 13.45 -5.76 -1.74
C ALA A 66 14.65 -6.68 -1.45
N ALA A 67 14.76 -7.23 -0.24
CA ALA A 67 15.78 -8.23 0.09
C ALA A 67 15.56 -9.54 -0.67
N ILE A 68 14.32 -10.00 -0.77
CA ILE A 68 13.93 -11.19 -1.53
C ILE A 68 14.22 -10.99 -3.02
N PHE A 69 13.77 -9.89 -3.63
CA PHE A 69 14.04 -9.59 -5.04
C PHE A 69 15.55 -9.59 -5.33
N ARG A 70 16.36 -8.94 -4.49
CA ARG A 70 17.82 -8.96 -4.64
C ARG A 70 18.46 -10.34 -4.48
N ARG A 71 17.80 -11.27 -3.78
CA ARG A 71 18.32 -12.63 -3.57
C ARG A 71 18.03 -13.56 -4.75
N PHE A 72 16.94 -13.30 -5.47
CA PHE A 72 16.46 -14.10 -6.62
C PHE A 72 16.84 -13.53 -7.99
N GLN A 73 17.35 -12.29 -8.05
CA GLN A 73 18.12 -11.78 -9.19
C GLN A 73 19.58 -12.21 -9.09
#